data_AF-A0A7C7J2F1-F1
#
_entry.id   AF-A0A7C7J2F1-F1
#
_cell.length_a   1.000
_cell.length_b   1.000
_cell.length_c   1.000
_cell.angle_alpha   90.00
_cell.angle_beta   90.00
_cell.angle_gamma   90.00
#
_symmetry.space_group_name_H-M   'P 1'
#
loop_
_entity.id
_entity.type
_entity.pdbx_description
1 polymer ?
#
loop_
_entity_poly.entity_id
_entity_poly.type
_entity_poly.pdbx_seq_one_letter_code
_entity_poly.pdbx_strand_id
1 'polypeptide(L)'
;PLLGRISDTIGRQPLILLGLALCAFAMSGIPFNSEFERLLVLAGIFGFGDAAVMTVSSALVGDSTQPQFVGSGMGVYGTLSDIGHASGPIMGGILISSAGYPVAFLTAAGIMVVAIAYVAITMTRQVPATKS
;
A
#
# COMPACT_ATOMS: atom_id res chain seq x y z
N PRO A 1 -6.02 15.41 7.04
CA PRO A 1 -5.78 16.50 8.02
C PRO A 1 -5.58 16.06 9.49
N LEU A 2 -5.03 14.87 9.75
CA LEU A 2 -4.29 14.51 10.98
C LEU A 2 -3.06 13.69 10.57
N LEU A 3 -3.26 12.73 9.65
CA LEU A 3 -2.19 12.05 8.92
C LEU A 3 -1.20 13.01 8.22
N GLY A 4 -1.68 14.15 7.69
CA GLY A 4 -0.81 15.14 7.02
C GLY A 4 0.24 15.74 7.97
N ARG A 5 -0.15 16.10 9.20
CA ARG A 5 0.78 16.67 10.21
C ARG A 5 1.73 15.62 10.78
N ILE A 6 1.26 14.38 10.98
CA ILE A 6 2.11 13.27 11.43
C ILE A 6 3.13 12.91 10.33
N SER A 7 2.69 12.96 9.07
CA SER A 7 3.53 12.74 7.89
C SER A 7 4.61 13.80 7.71
N ASP A 8 4.37 15.06 8.12
CA ASP A 8 5.39 16.11 8.09
C ASP A 8 6.43 15.97 9.22
N THR A 9 6.10 15.24 10.29
CA THR A 9 6.99 15.07 11.46
C THR A 9 7.79 13.77 11.42
N ILE A 10 7.22 12.70 10.84
CA ILE A 10 7.82 11.34 10.76
C ILE A 10 8.34 11.04 9.34
N GLY A 11 7.95 11.85 8.35
CA GLY A 11 8.18 11.58 6.93
C GLY A 11 7.02 10.78 6.32
N ARG A 12 6.75 11.00 5.03
CA ARG A 12 5.67 10.32 4.29
C ARG A 12 5.91 8.80 4.19
N GLN A 13 7.16 8.39 4.07
CA GLN A 13 7.54 7.02 3.71
C GLN A 13 7.33 5.98 4.84
N PRO A 14 7.67 6.25 6.12
CA PRO A 14 7.35 5.33 7.22
C PRO A 14 5.84 5.05 7.37
N LEU A 15 4.98 6.04 7.08
CA LEU A 15 3.52 5.82 7.10
C LEU A 15 3.06 4.89 5.97
N ILE A 16 3.66 4.99 4.78
CA ILE A 16 3.37 4.07 3.67
C ILE A 16 3.78 2.65 4.06
N LEU A 17 4.97 2.46 4.64
CA LEU A 17 5.44 1.15 5.09
C LEU A 17 4.52 0.56 6.17
N LEU A 18 4.09 1.38 7.14
CA LEU A 18 3.17 0.94 8.19
C LEU A 18 1.80 0.54 7.61
N GLY A 19 1.24 1.35 6.71
CA GLY A 19 -0.03 1.05 6.07
C GLY A 19 0.04 -0.24 5.22
N LEU A 20 1.10 -0.41 4.43
CA LEU A 20 1.34 -1.65 3.68
C LEU A 20 1.50 -2.86 4.61
N ALA A 21 2.18 -2.71 5.75
CA ALA A 21 2.34 -3.79 6.72
C ALA A 21 1.00 -4.20 7.34
N LEU A 22 0.12 -3.24 7.65
CA LEU A 22 -1.24 -3.52 8.13
C LEU A 22 -2.06 -4.25 7.07
N CYS A 23 -1.99 -3.83 5.81
CA CYS A 23 -2.68 -4.51 4.71
C CYS A 23 -2.17 -5.94 4.51
N ALA A 24 -0.85 -6.15 4.53
CA ALA A 24 -0.24 -7.47 4.38
C ALA A 24 -0.64 -8.39 5.53
N PHE A 25 -0.63 -7.88 6.77
CA PHE A 25 -1.07 -8.61 7.95
C PHE A 25 -2.53 -9.04 7.81
N ALA A 26 -3.42 -8.10 7.48
CA ALA A 26 -4.84 -8.39 7.31
C ALA A 26 -5.09 -9.45 6.21
N MET A 27 -4.49 -9.26 5.03
CA MET A 27 -4.59 -10.20 3.90
C MET A 27 -4.08 -11.59 4.24
N SER A 28 -2.98 -11.69 5.00
CA SER A 28 -2.45 -12.97 5.44
C SER A 28 -3.35 -13.69 6.45
N GLY A 29 -4.08 -12.94 7.28
CA GLY A 29 -4.95 -13.49 8.31
C GLY A 29 -6.31 -13.97 7.81
N ILE A 30 -6.88 -13.30 6.79
CA ILE A 30 -8.22 -13.61 6.25
C ILE A 30 -8.42 -15.09 5.91
N PRO A 31 -7.53 -15.79 5.19
CA PRO A 31 -7.79 -17.18 4.76
C PRO A 31 -7.82 -18.20 5.90
N PHE A 32 -7.31 -17.86 7.09
CA PHE A 32 -7.28 -18.75 8.25
C PHE A 32 -8.45 -18.54 9.22
N ASN A 33 -9.36 -17.60 8.91
CA ASN A 33 -10.46 -17.22 9.79
C ASN A 33 -11.79 -17.44 9.07
N SER A 34 -12.73 -18.10 9.75
CA SER A 34 -14.09 -18.33 9.25
C SER A 34 -15.16 -17.62 10.09
N GLU A 35 -14.77 -17.05 11.24
CA GLU A 35 -15.66 -16.29 12.12
C GLU A 35 -15.87 -14.87 11.59
N PHE A 36 -17.14 -14.46 11.45
CA PHE A 36 -17.52 -13.15 10.92
C PHE A 36 -16.87 -11.98 11.69
N GLU A 37 -16.84 -12.05 13.03
CA GLU A 37 -16.26 -11.00 13.87
C GLU A 37 -14.76 -10.79 13.57
N ARG A 38 -14.01 -11.88 13.39
CA ARG A 38 -12.58 -11.81 13.05
C ARG A 38 -12.36 -11.25 11.65
N LEU A 39 -13.17 -11.67 10.68
CA LEU A 39 -13.12 -11.15 9.32
C LEU A 39 -13.45 -9.66 9.27
N LEU A 40 -14.41 -9.20 10.09
CA LEU A 40 -14.77 -7.79 10.20
C LEU A 40 -13.60 -6.95 10.75
N VAL A 41 -12.93 -7.45 11.79
CA VAL A 41 -11.73 -6.79 12.35
C VAL A 41 -10.61 -6.72 11.31
N LEU A 42 -10.33 -7.82 10.62
CA LEU A 42 -9.30 -7.88 9.57
C LEU A 42 -9.64 -6.93 8.40
N ALA A 43 -10.91 -6.86 7.98
CA ALA A 43 -11.37 -5.93 6.96
C ALA A 43 -11.22 -4.46 7.42
N GLY A 44 -11.49 -4.17 8.69
CA GLY A 44 -11.27 -2.85 9.28
C GLY A 44 -9.79 -2.45 9.27
N ILE A 45 -8.90 -3.36 9.66
CA ILE A 45 -7.44 -3.15 9.61
C ILE A 45 -6.98 -2.90 8.18
N PHE A 46 -7.44 -3.72 7.23
CA PHE A 46 -7.14 -3.57 5.82
C PHE A 46 -7.59 -2.20 5.29
N GLY A 47 -8.84 -1.82 5.51
CA GLY A 47 -9.39 -0.55 5.04
C GLY A 47 -8.68 0.67 5.66
N PHE A 48 -8.27 0.59 6.92
CA PHE A 48 -7.49 1.64 7.55
C PHE A 48 -6.08 1.76 6.93
N GLY A 49 -5.40 0.63 6.73
CA GLY A 49 -4.09 0.59 6.09
C GLY A 49 -4.13 1.14 4.66
N ASP A 50 -5.12 0.69 3.87
CA ASP A 50 -5.30 1.09 2.48
C ASP A 50 -5.58 2.59 2.34
N ALA A 51 -6.50 3.13 3.15
CA ALA A 51 -6.81 4.55 3.17
C ALA A 51 -5.58 5.41 3.56
N ALA A 52 -4.77 4.94 4.51
CA ALA A 52 -3.53 5.60 4.89
C ALA A 52 -2.51 5.61 3.74
N VAL A 53 -2.29 4.46 3.08
CA VAL A 53 -1.38 4.33 1.93
C VAL A 53 -1.83 5.25 0.79
N MET A 54 -3.11 5.24 0.41
CA MET A 54 -3.62 6.07 -0.68
C MET A 54 -3.46 7.57 -0.41
N THR A 55 -3.76 8.00 0.83
CA THR A 55 -3.64 9.40 1.24
C THR A 55 -2.19 9.88 1.23
N VAL A 56 -1.28 9.09 1.78
CA VAL A 56 0.13 9.48 1.91
C VAL A 56 0.86 9.38 0.57
N SER A 57 0.51 8.39 -0.27
CA SER A 57 1.12 8.20 -1.61
C SER A 57 0.74 9.32 -2.57
N SER A 58 -0.54 9.70 -2.63
CA SER A 58 -0.97 10.83 -3.47
C SER A 58 -0.31 12.15 -3.07
N ALA A 59 -0.16 12.39 -1.77
CA ALA A 59 0.54 13.57 -1.28
C ALA A 59 2.06 13.51 -1.53
N LEU A 60 2.69 12.32 -1.46
CA LEU A 60 4.10 12.13 -1.82
C LEU A 60 4.36 12.42 -3.30
N VAL A 61 3.45 12.01 -4.20
CA VAL A 61 3.55 12.32 -5.63
C VAL A 61 3.44 13.82 -5.86
N GLY A 62 2.49 14.49 -5.20
CA GLY A 62 2.35 15.95 -5.28
C GLY A 62 3.62 16.69 -4.85
N ASP A 63 4.19 16.33 -3.71
CA ASP A 63 5.40 16.98 -3.16
C ASP A 63 6.67 16.67 -3.95
N SER A 64 6.77 15.48 -4.55
CA SER A 64 7.95 15.05 -5.30
C SER A 64 7.96 15.57 -6.74
N THR A 65 6.85 16.16 -7.20
CA THR A 65 6.69 16.64 -8.57
C THR A 65 6.91 18.15 -8.62
N GLN A 66 7.66 18.64 -9.63
CA GLN A 66 7.82 20.08 -9.82
C GLN A 66 6.45 20.74 -10.06
N PRO A 67 6.20 21.98 -9.58
CA PRO A 67 4.89 22.64 -9.64
C PRO A 67 4.25 22.64 -11.03
N GLN A 68 5.05 22.82 -12.09
CA GLN A 68 4.61 22.81 -13.48
C GLN A 68 4.19 21.43 -14.03
N PHE A 69 4.54 20.34 -13.34
CA PHE A 69 4.27 18.97 -13.78
C PHE A 69 3.34 18.20 -12.84
N VAL A 70 2.79 18.83 -11.79
CA VAL A 70 1.93 18.15 -10.79
C VAL A 70 0.74 17.45 -11.43
N GLY A 71 0.10 18.08 -12.43
CA GLY A 71 -1.00 17.46 -13.18
C GLY A 71 -0.58 16.17 -13.90
N SER A 72 0.59 16.17 -14.55
CA SER A 72 1.14 14.98 -15.21
C SER A 72 1.54 13.91 -14.19
N GLY A 73 2.17 14.29 -13.08
CA GLY A 73 2.55 13.35 -12.00
C GLY A 73 1.33 12.65 -11.39
N MET A 74 0.28 13.41 -11.06
CA MET A 74 -0.98 12.86 -10.56
C MET A 74 -1.71 12.02 -11.63
N GLY A 75 -1.62 12.39 -12.91
CA GLY A 75 -2.17 11.61 -14.02
C GLY A 75 -1.51 10.22 -14.15
N VAL A 76 -0.18 10.15 -14.05
CA VAL A 76 0.56 8.88 -14.02
C VAL A 76 0.17 8.04 -12.80
N TYR A 77 0.12 8.66 -11.61
CA TYR A 77 -0.32 7.98 -10.39
C TYR A 77 -1.74 7.39 -10.52
N GLY A 78 -2.68 8.16 -11.07
CA GLY A 78 -4.05 7.72 -11.34
C GLY A 78 -4.09 6.53 -12.31
N THR A 79 -3.37 6.64 -13.43
CA THR A 79 -3.33 5.57 -14.44
C THR A 79 -2.76 4.27 -13.88
N LEU A 80 -1.67 4.35 -13.10
CA LEU A 80 -1.09 3.17 -12.44
C LEU A 80 -2.07 2.54 -11.43
N SER A 81 -2.80 3.37 -10.69
CA SER A 81 -3.82 2.92 -9.74
C SER A 81 -4.97 2.20 -10.46
N ASP A 82 -5.44 2.75 -11.58
CA ASP A 82 -6.51 2.16 -12.38
C ASP A 82 -6.09 0.82 -12.98
N ILE A 83 -4.85 0.71 -13.46
CA ILE A 83 -4.29 -0.55 -13.94
C ILE A 83 -4.27 -1.60 -12.81
N GLY A 84 -3.86 -1.20 -11.60
CA GLY A 84 -3.88 -2.06 -10.42
C GLY A 84 -5.29 -2.55 -10.08
N HIS A 85 -6.27 -1.65 -10.02
CA HIS A 85 -7.66 -1.99 -9.73
C HIS A 85 -8.32 -2.84 -10.81
N ALA A 86 -7.96 -2.64 -12.08
CA ALA A 86 -8.48 -3.46 -13.18
C ALA A 86 -7.84 -4.86 -13.19
N SER A 87 -6.53 -4.96 -12.98
CA SER A 87 -5.79 -6.23 -13.04
C SER A 87 -5.97 -7.10 -11.79
N GLY A 88 -6.13 -6.48 -10.62
CA GLY A 88 -6.23 -7.17 -9.33
C GLY A 88 -7.32 -8.25 -9.28
N PRO A 89 -8.59 -7.94 -9.56
CA PRO A 89 -9.68 -8.92 -9.56
C PRO A 89 -9.50 -10.02 -10.61
N ILE A 90 -8.91 -9.70 -11.77
CA ILE A 90 -8.64 -10.68 -12.83
C ILE A 90 -7.62 -11.71 -12.33
N MET A 91 -6.49 -11.23 -11.81
CA MET A 91 -5.46 -12.10 -11.24
C MET A 91 -5.99 -12.89 -10.04
N GLY A 92 -6.73 -12.22 -9.14
CA GLY A 92 -7.36 -12.83 -7.99
C GLY A 92 -8.33 -13.95 -8.38
N GLY A 93 -9.19 -13.71 -9.38
CA GLY A 93 -10.12 -14.71 -9.89
C GLY A 93 -9.43 -15.93 -10.49
N ILE A 94 -8.36 -15.72 -11.27
CA ILE A 94 -7.54 -16.82 -11.82
C ILE A 94 -6.88 -17.63 -10.70
N LEU A 95 -6.30 -16.97 -9.70
CA LEU A 95 -5.66 -17.62 -8.55
C LEU A 95 -6.68 -18.42 -7.71
N ILE A 96 -7.84 -17.84 -7.44
CA ILE A 96 -8.91 -18.52 -6.68
C ILE A 96 -9.41 -19.74 -7.46
N SER A 97 -9.60 -19.63 -8.77
CA SER A 97 -10.09 -20.73 -9.61
C SER A 97 -9.08 -21.89 -9.72
N SER A 98 -7.78 -21.58 -9.77
CA SER A 98 -6.72 -22.58 -9.98
C SER A 98 -6.17 -23.19 -8.69
N ALA A 99 -6.03 -22.40 -7.62
CA ALA A 99 -5.30 -22.77 -6.41
C ALA A 99 -6.09 -22.51 -5.11
N GLY A 100 -7.31 -21.98 -5.21
CA GLY A 100 -8.21 -21.73 -4.09
C GLY A 100 -8.00 -20.39 -3.40
N TYR A 101 -8.90 -20.09 -2.47
CA TYR A 101 -8.93 -18.83 -1.72
C TYR A 101 -7.64 -18.55 -0.93
N PRO A 102 -7.08 -19.49 -0.14
CA PRO A 102 -5.89 -19.19 0.67
C PRO A 102 -4.69 -18.75 -0.15
N VAL A 103 -4.48 -19.39 -1.31
CA VAL A 103 -3.36 -19.05 -2.18
C VAL A 103 -3.52 -17.62 -2.68
N ALA A 104 -4.68 -17.23 -3.22
CA ALA A 104 -4.90 -15.87 -3.72
C ALA A 104 -4.63 -14.76 -2.68
N PHE A 105 -5.11 -14.95 -1.45
CA PHE A 105 -4.88 -13.99 -0.35
C PHE A 105 -3.41 -13.93 0.07
N LEU A 106 -2.73 -15.08 0.13
CA LEU A 106 -1.31 -15.13 0.46
C LEU A 106 -0.43 -14.54 -0.67
N THR A 107 -0.81 -14.70 -1.94
CA THR A 107 -0.10 -14.02 -3.04
C THR A 107 -0.25 -12.50 -2.94
N ALA A 108 -1.45 -12.01 -2.64
CA ALA A 108 -1.68 -10.57 -2.43
C ALA A 108 -0.84 -10.02 -1.26
N ALA A 109 -0.82 -10.74 -0.12
CA ALA A 109 0.03 -10.40 1.01
C ALA A 109 1.53 -10.41 0.61
N GLY A 110 1.97 -11.41 -0.15
CA GLY A 110 3.34 -11.51 -0.67
C GLY A 110 3.73 -10.32 -1.55
N ILE A 111 2.83 -9.88 -2.45
CA ILE A 111 3.05 -8.68 -3.28
C ILE A 111 3.23 -7.43 -2.40
N MET A 112 2.42 -7.27 -1.35
CA MET A 112 2.57 -6.16 -0.40
C MET A 112 3.91 -6.21 0.34
N VAL A 113 4.37 -7.39 0.75
CA VAL A 113 5.69 -7.55 1.40
C VAL A 113 6.82 -7.20 0.43
N VAL A 114 6.73 -7.58 -0.84
CA VAL A 114 7.71 -7.17 -1.86
C VAL A 114 7.70 -5.65 -2.05
N ALA A 115 6.53 -5.02 -2.07
CA ALA A 115 6.42 -3.56 -2.15
C ALA A 115 7.05 -2.88 -0.92
N ILE A 116 6.83 -3.39 0.29
CA ILE A 116 7.47 -2.93 1.52
C ILE A 116 8.99 -3.01 1.39
N ALA A 117 9.53 -4.15 0.94
CA ALA A 117 10.96 -4.33 0.76
C ALA A 117 11.54 -3.36 -0.28
N TYR A 118 10.86 -3.18 -1.42
CA TYR A 118 11.26 -2.24 -2.46
C TYR A 118 11.31 -0.80 -1.95
N VAL A 119 10.26 -0.36 -1.24
CA VAL A 119 10.21 0.97 -0.62
C VAL A 119 11.33 1.10 0.42
N ALA A 120 11.49 0.13 1.32
CA ALA A 120 12.54 0.16 2.35
C ALA A 120 13.96 0.28 1.76
N ILE A 121 14.27 -0.51 0.71
CA ILE A 121 15.59 -0.50 0.05
C ILE A 121 15.84 0.84 -0.65
N THR A 122 14.87 1.33 -1.41
CA THR A 122 14.97 2.62 -2.10
C THR A 122 15.13 3.79 -1.12
N MET A 123 14.55 3.69 0.08
CA MET A 123 14.70 4.68 1.15
C MET A 123 16.07 4.67 1.81
N THR A 124 16.67 3.51 2.09
CA THR A 124 18.06 3.46 2.59
C THR A 124 19.05 4.15 1.66
N ARG A 125 18.74 4.25 0.35
CA ARG A 125 19.59 4.95 -0.62
C ARG A 125 19.41 6.47 -0.64
N GLN A 126 18.32 7.00 -0.09
CA GLN A 126 18.06 8.45 -0.02
C GLN A 126 18.60 9.12 1.25
N VAL A 127 19.28 8.37 2.13
CA VAL A 127 20.06 8.92 3.25
C VAL A 127 21.57 8.90 2.94
N PRO A 128 22.11 9.74 2.03
CA PRO A 128 23.50 10.15 2.14
C PRO A 128 23.61 11.17 3.27
N ALA A 129 24.47 10.86 4.24
CA ALA A 129 24.86 11.74 5.33
C ALA A 129 25.38 13.10 4.84
N THR A 130 24.69 14.19 5.19
CA THR A 130 25.25 15.54 5.42
C THR A 130 24.08 16.41 5.93
N LYS A 131 24.12 17.14 7.04
CA LYS A 131 25.22 17.84 7.70
C LYS A 131 24.91 17.98 9.21
N SER A 132 25.92 17.78 10.05
CA SER A 132 26.48 18.85 10.89
C SER A 132 27.93 18.56 11.15
#